data_AF-X1K0M1-F1
#
_entry.id   AF-X1K0M1-F1
#
_cell.length_a   1.000
_cell.length_b   1.000
_cell.length_c   1.000
_cell.angle_alpha   90.00
_cell.angle_beta   90.00
_cell.angle_gamma   90.00
#
_symmetry.space_group_name_H-M   'P 1'
#
loop_
_entity.id
_entity.type
_entity.pdbx_description
1 polymer ?
#
loop_
_entity_poly.entity_id
_entity_poly.type
_entity_poly.pdbx_seq_one_letter_code
_entity_poly.pdbx_strand_id
1 'polypeptide(L)'
;MKKILGNEKGAVAIIIAVGLVALMLAVAMTIDVGSLFEERRLLQTVADSAALAGAQELPENPDEAIQKAIDYANNNYGENVDSIDVEISLPWP
;
A
#
# COMPACT_ATOMS: atom_id res chain seq x y z
N MET A 1 6.92 63.40 7.28
CA MET A 1 6.09 62.41 8.00
C MET A 1 6.07 61.12 7.18
N LYS A 2 6.80 60.08 7.62
CA LYS A 2 6.91 58.79 6.92
C LYS A 2 5.66 57.97 7.27
N LYS A 3 4.76 57.81 6.30
CA LYS A 3 3.45 57.18 6.50
C LYS A 3 3.65 55.65 6.53
N ILE A 4 3.48 55.05 7.70
CA ILE A 4 3.68 53.61 7.98
C ILE A 4 2.46 52.80 7.51
N LEU A 5 2.07 52.94 6.24
CA LEU A 5 0.92 52.24 5.65
C LEU A 5 1.20 50.75 5.30
N GLY A 6 2.15 50.10 5.97
CA GLY A 6 2.70 48.79 5.57
C GLY A 6 2.38 47.59 6.47
N ASN A 7 1.69 47.75 7.60
CA ASN A 7 1.67 46.71 8.65
C ASN A 7 0.74 45.51 8.37
N GLU A 8 -0.34 45.68 7.60
CA GLU A 8 -1.33 44.61 7.42
C GLU A 8 -0.97 43.66 6.28
N LYS A 9 -0.41 44.18 5.18
CA LYS A 9 -0.03 43.36 4.01
C LYS A 9 1.14 42.41 4.29
N GLY A 10 2.07 42.81 5.16
CA GLY A 10 3.18 41.96 5.60
C GLY A 10 2.71 40.79 6.49
N ALA A 11 1.76 41.04 7.39
CA ALA A 11 1.18 40.00 8.24
C ALA A 11 0.43 38.94 7.44
N VAL A 12 -0.33 39.35 6.42
CA VAL A 12 -1.03 38.42 5.51
C VAL A 12 -0.05 37.51 4.77
N ALA A 13 1.09 38.04 4.30
CA ALA A 13 2.11 37.23 3.64
C ALA A 13 2.70 36.14 4.57
N ILE A 14 2.89 36.46 5.85
CA ILE A 14 3.38 35.49 6.85
C ILE A 14 2.35 34.39 7.10
N ILE A 15 1.07 34.77 7.26
CA ILE A 15 -0.02 33.80 7.47
C ILE A 15 -0.15 32.85 6.27
N ILE A 16 -0.05 33.37 5.05
CA ILE A 16 -0.09 32.56 3.83
C ILE A 16 1.13 31.63 3.78
N ALA A 17 2.34 32.13 4.07
CA ALA A 17 3.55 31.31 4.06
C ALA A 17 3.46 30.13 5.04
N VAL A 18 3.02 30.39 6.28
CA VAL A 18 2.80 29.34 7.29
C VAL A 18 1.68 28.39 6.87
N GLY A 19 0.58 28.91 6.33
CA GLY A 19 -0.53 28.11 5.82
C GLY A 19 -0.12 27.16 4.70
N LEU A 20 0.71 27.62 3.75
CA LEU A 20 1.24 26.79 2.68
C LEU A 20 2.14 25.68 3.22
N VAL A 21 3.01 25.97 4.18
CA VAL A 21 3.84 24.95 4.84
C VAL A 21 2.96 23.91 5.55
N ALA A 22 1.93 24.35 6.29
CA ALA A 22 1.00 23.44 6.95
C ALA A 22 0.24 22.54 5.96
N LEU A 23 -0.20 23.09 4.82
CA LEU A 23 -0.83 22.31 3.75
C LEU A 23 0.13 21.29 3.13
N MET A 24 1.39 21.67 2.91
CA MET A 24 2.40 20.73 2.39
C MET A 24 2.67 19.58 3.36
N LEU A 25 2.74 19.86 4.67
CA LEU A 25 2.91 18.82 5.69
C LEU A 25 1.70 17.87 5.74
N ALA A 26 0.48 18.40 5.60
CA ALA A 26 -0.71 17.57 5.54
C ALA A 26 -0.73 16.65 4.31
N VAL A 27 -0.31 17.15 3.14
CA VAL A 27 -0.18 16.34 1.92
C VAL A 27 0.89 15.28 2.08
N ALA A 28 2.06 15.63 2.64
CA ALA A 28 3.14 14.67 2.88
C ALA A 28 2.67 13.49 3.75
N MET A 29 2.03 13.77 4.89
CA MET A 29 1.46 12.71 5.74
C MET A 29 0.40 11.88 5.02
N THR A 30 -0.42 12.51 4.17
CA THR A 30 -1.43 11.78 3.39
C THR A 30 -0.80 10.82 2.40
N ILE A 31 0.31 11.21 1.76
CA ILE A 31 1.06 10.35 0.84
C ILE A 31 1.68 9.18 1.58
N ASP A 32 2.33 9.43 2.72
CA ASP A 32 2.97 8.39 3.55
C ASP A 32 1.96 7.33 4.02
N VAL A 33 0.76 7.77 4.43
CA VAL A 33 -0.32 6.85 4.82
C VAL A 33 -0.89 6.16 3.58
N GLY A 34 -1.10 6.90 2.49
CA GLY A 34 -1.65 6.38 1.25
C GLY A 34 -0.83 5.22 0.67
N SER A 35 0.50 5.34 0.66
CA SER A 35 1.39 4.28 0.16
C SER A 35 1.33 3.02 1.03
N LEU A 36 1.26 3.16 2.36
CA LEU A 36 1.11 2.02 3.27
C LEU A 36 -0.22 1.27 3.05
N PHE A 37 -1.31 1.99 2.75
CA PHE A 37 -2.59 1.35 2.43
C PHE A 37 -2.60 0.70 1.05
N GLU A 38 -1.91 1.28 0.07
CA GLU A 38 -1.75 0.72 -1.26
C GLU A 38 -1.01 -0.62 -1.21
N GLU A 39 0.12 -0.67 -0.52
CA GLU A 39 0.93 -1.89 -0.38
C GLU A 39 0.14 -3.01 0.31
N ARG A 40 -0.59 -2.69 1.39
CA ARG A 40 -1.47 -3.64 2.07
C ARG A 40 -2.53 -4.22 1.14
N ARG A 41 -3.15 -3.37 0.31
CA ARG A 41 -4.18 -3.79 -0.64
C ARG A 41 -3.58 -4.67 -1.75
N LEU A 42 -2.38 -4.35 -2.22
CA LEU A 42 -1.67 -5.16 -3.20
C LEU A 42 -1.41 -6.55 -2.63
N LEU A 43 -0.79 -6.65 -1.44
CA LEU A 43 -0.51 -7.91 -0.75
C LEU A 43 -1.76 -8.77 -0.56
N GLN A 44 -2.87 -8.15 -0.14
CA GLN A 44 -4.12 -8.87 0.03
C GLN A 44 -4.66 -9.40 -1.30
N THR A 45 -4.59 -8.61 -2.37
CA THR A 45 -5.03 -9.02 -3.72
C THR A 45 -4.18 -10.19 -4.24
N VAL A 46 -2.86 -10.13 -4.02
CA VAL A 46 -1.92 -11.21 -4.35
C VAL A 46 -2.31 -12.47 -3.60
N ALA A 47 -2.50 -12.40 -2.28
CA ALA A 47 -2.87 -13.54 -1.44
C ALA A 47 -4.19 -14.19 -1.89
N ASP A 48 -5.22 -13.38 -2.17
CA ASP A 48 -6.51 -13.89 -2.64
C ASP A 48 -6.38 -14.59 -4.01
N SER A 49 -5.56 -14.03 -4.92
CA SER A 49 -5.30 -14.62 -6.23
C SER A 49 -4.52 -15.94 -6.15
N ALA A 50 -3.53 -16.01 -5.24
CA ALA A 50 -2.73 -17.20 -4.98
C ALA A 50 -3.58 -18.30 -4.34
N ALA A 51 -4.42 -17.95 -3.36
CA ALA A 51 -5.34 -18.88 -2.72
C ALA A 51 -6.34 -19.45 -3.74
N LEU A 52 -6.90 -18.62 -4.62
CA LEU A 52 -7.81 -19.06 -5.69
C LEU A 52 -7.10 -19.98 -6.71
N ALA A 53 -5.84 -19.70 -7.04
CA ALA A 53 -5.05 -20.52 -7.95
C ALA A 53 -4.71 -21.89 -7.34
N GLY A 54 -4.28 -21.93 -6.08
CA GLY A 54 -3.99 -23.19 -5.39
C GLY A 54 -5.24 -24.01 -5.10
N ALA A 55 -6.36 -23.37 -4.76
CA ALA A 55 -7.62 -24.06 -4.49
C ALA A 55 -8.16 -24.84 -5.69
N GLN A 56 -7.79 -24.48 -6.93
CA GLN A 56 -8.22 -25.20 -8.13
C GLN A 56 -7.56 -26.57 -8.29
N GLU A 57 -6.39 -26.79 -7.69
CA GLU A 57 -5.67 -28.06 -7.76
C GLU A 57 -5.98 -28.99 -6.58
N LEU A 58 -6.61 -28.45 -5.53
CA LEU A 58 -7.02 -29.23 -4.37
C LEU A 58 -8.37 -29.92 -4.61
N PRO A 59 -8.56 -31.17 -4.14
CA PRO A 59 -7.59 -31.99 -3.39
C PRO A 59 -6.73 -32.92 -4.27
N GLU A 60 -6.94 -32.94 -5.59
CA GLU A 60 -6.36 -33.95 -6.48
C GLU A 60 -4.83 -33.88 -6.56
N ASN A 61 -4.25 -32.68 -6.66
CA ASN A 61 -2.81 -32.46 -6.79
C ASN A 61 -2.32 -31.38 -5.79
N PRO A 62 -2.07 -31.73 -4.51
CA PRO A 62 -1.62 -30.78 -3.50
C PRO A 62 -0.26 -30.12 -3.81
N ASP A 63 0.66 -30.86 -4.45
CA ASP A 63 1.96 -30.31 -4.85
C ASP A 63 1.82 -29.26 -5.97
N GLU A 64 0.90 -29.48 -6.92
CA GLU A 64 0.58 -28.52 -7.97
C GLU A 64 -0.17 -27.30 -7.43
N ALA A 65 -0.97 -27.46 -6.37
CA ALA A 65 -1.64 -26.36 -5.68
C ALA A 65 -0.63 -25.33 -5.14
N ILE A 66 0.47 -25.80 -4.55
CA ILE A 66 1.55 -24.94 -4.04
C ILE A 66 2.21 -24.19 -5.20
N GLN A 67 2.58 -24.92 -6.26
CA GLN A 67 3.25 -24.32 -7.41
C GLN A 67 2.37 -23.25 -8.09
N LYS A 68 1.08 -23.53 -8.32
CA LYS A 68 0.16 -22.55 -8.91
C LYS A 68 -0.08 -21.35 -8.01
N ALA A 69 -0.19 -21.54 -6.70
CA ALA A 69 -0.31 -20.42 -5.77
C ALA A 69 0.91 -19.50 -5.83
N ILE A 70 2.13 -20.07 -5.87
CA ILE A 70 3.38 -19.32 -6.00
C ILE A 70 3.47 -18.60 -7.35
N ASP A 71 3.14 -19.28 -8.45
CA ASP A 71 3.16 -18.67 -9.79
C ASP A 71 2.24 -17.45 -9.86
N TYR A 72 1.03 -17.56 -9.32
CA TYR A 72 0.10 -16.43 -9.26
C TYR A 72 0.59 -15.33 -8.33
N ALA A 73 1.19 -15.67 -7.20
CA ALA A 73 1.75 -14.67 -6.30
C ALA A 73 2.90 -13.87 -6.97
N ASN A 74 3.84 -14.57 -7.62
CA ASN A 74 4.98 -13.99 -8.33
C ASN A 74 4.55 -13.10 -9.51
N ASN A 75 3.53 -13.52 -10.25
CA ASN A 75 3.02 -12.75 -11.38
C ASN A 75 2.30 -11.45 -10.95
N ASN A 76 1.80 -11.36 -9.72
CA ASN A 76 1.01 -10.22 -9.24
C ASN A 76 1.72 -9.32 -8.21
N TYR A 77 2.74 -9.81 -7.49
CA TYR A 77 3.40 -9.06 -6.41
C TYR A 77 4.61 -8.24 -6.85
N GLY A 78 5.30 -8.65 -7.92
CA GLY A 78 6.51 -7.96 -8.42
C GLY A 78 7.80 -8.32 -7.68
N GLU A 79 7.72 -9.11 -6.59
CA GLU A 79 8.83 -9.80 -5.94
C GLU A 79 8.61 -11.32 -5.96
N ASN A 80 9.69 -12.09 -5.77
CA ASN A 80 9.60 -13.55 -5.70
C ASN A 80 9.10 -13.98 -4.31
N VAL A 81 7.94 -14.61 -4.28
CA VAL A 81 7.35 -15.30 -3.13
C VAL A 81 7.89 -16.74 -3.10
N ASP A 82 8.56 -17.11 -2.01
CA ASP A 82 9.15 -18.43 -1.86
C ASP A 82 8.10 -19.46 -1.40
N SER A 83 8.35 -20.72 -1.73
CA SER A 83 7.49 -21.85 -1.30
C SER A 83 7.34 -22.02 0.22
N ILE A 84 8.20 -21.38 1.01
CA ILE A 84 8.14 -21.39 2.48
C ILE A 84 7.01 -20.48 3.01
N ASP A 85 6.59 -19.48 2.23
CA ASP A 85 5.56 -18.52 2.62
C ASP A 85 4.12 -19.00 2.31
N VAL A 86 3.99 -20.17 1.67
CA VAL A 86 2.70 -20.75 1.26
C VAL A 86 2.40 -22.00 2.11
N GLU A 87 1.49 -21.86 3.07
CA GLU A 87 1.03 -22.97 3.92
C GLU A 87 -0.35 -23.48 3.47
N ILE A 88 -0.44 -24.77 3.11
CA ILE A 88 -1.73 -25.42 2.86
C ILE A 88 -2.32 -25.86 4.19
N SER A 89 -3.33 -25.14 4.67
CA SER A 89 -4.17 -25.59 5.79
C SER A 89 -5.27 -26.49 5.25
N LEU A 90 -5.08 -27.82 5.37
CA LEU A 90 -6.16 -28.77 5.15
C LEU A 90 -7.12 -28.73 6.36
N PRO A 91 -8.44 -28.63 6.17
CA PRO A 91 -9.37 -28.77 7.27
C PRO A 91 -9.19 -30.18 7.89
N TRP A 92 -9.29 -30.24 9.23
CA TRP A 92 -9.18 -31.42 10.12
C TRP A 92 -9.63 -32.75 9.48
N PRO A 93 -9.07 -33.91 9.93
CA PRO A 93 -9.26 -35.21 9.28
C PRO A 93 -10.72 -35.61 9.03
#